data_AF-A0A524F8Y0-F1
#
_entry.id   AF-A0A524F8Y0-F1
#
_cell.length_a   1.000
_cell.length_b   1.000
_cell.length_c   1.000
_cell.angle_alpha   90.00
_cell.angle_beta   90.00
_cell.angle_gamma   90.00
#
_symmetry.space_group_name_H-M   'P 1'
#
loop_
_entity.id
_entity.type
_entity.pdbx_description
1 polymer ?
#
loop_
_entity_poly.entity_id
_entity_poly.type
_entity_poly.pdbx_seq_one_letter_code
_entity_poly.pdbx_strand_id
1 'polypeptide(L)'
;MSMSNRRTFRNTHIFEGKIREYELQLINFALAIGERRGQSPIITNLLTYLLIHEQLTQKQLKQLTGFSIGSISTHLTAMMSMGFIDKRFIPGTHTNTYFLKIDLGPNLSNLKKMSLSYLNQAREFLKSKREDLNKIIDKKKEGLETILNRFNEIEVVLQIYAKLVEMLINVDDIKDFDYDLKYHKDPYYTTEFDPEIKIIEDDLVEFFTYTPMFFGKQELFSEVFAYFITRKKLSQKNLRKLTGLSAGKISQEINNLLELGIIRIVEKSEKGELIYQMDSVSLSFLKISYNILSEYIVWKNKLGKIHSELESNKEQLKKLNGFNEIYHSVNLFLKITPIYENLYYAIEKIKNKMESSLTI
;
A
#
# COMPACT_ATOMS: atom_id res chain seq x y z
N MET A 1 -35.08 -12.47 14.51
CA MET A 1 -34.71 -13.89 14.65
C MET A 1 -34.17 -14.38 13.30
N SER A 2 -32.86 -14.30 13.09
CA SER A 2 -32.21 -14.98 11.96
C SER A 2 -31.42 -16.16 12.51
N MET A 3 -31.66 -17.34 11.95
CA MET A 3 -30.94 -18.55 12.33
C MET A 3 -29.48 -18.39 11.94
N SER A 4 -28.63 -18.09 12.92
CA SER A 4 -27.18 -18.25 12.79
C SER A 4 -26.91 -19.73 12.54
N ASN A 5 -26.57 -20.09 11.31
CA ASN A 5 -25.98 -21.39 11.00
C ASN A 5 -24.72 -21.53 11.85
N ARG A 6 -24.84 -22.23 12.98
CA ARG A 6 -23.71 -22.65 13.81
C ARG A 6 -22.93 -23.69 13.01
N ARG A 7 -22.02 -23.24 12.14
CA ARG A 7 -20.92 -24.08 11.64
C ARG A 7 -20.19 -24.58 12.88
N THR A 8 -20.36 -25.85 13.20
CA THR A 8 -19.61 -26.54 14.23
C THR A 8 -18.12 -26.42 13.91
N PHE A 9 -17.32 -25.99 14.89
CA PHE A 9 -15.89 -25.70 14.78
C PHE A 9 -15.04 -26.98 14.61
N ARG A 10 -15.40 -27.84 13.65
CA ARG A 10 -14.66 -29.05 13.25
C ARG A 10 -14.47 -29.03 11.73
N ASN A 11 -13.63 -28.11 11.26
CA ASN A 11 -12.89 -28.24 10.01
C ASN A 11 -11.44 -27.88 10.33
N THR A 12 -10.48 -28.67 9.86
CA THR A 12 -9.06 -28.34 10.00
C THR A 12 -8.82 -27.02 9.27
N HIS A 13 -8.20 -26.04 9.92
CA HIS A 13 -7.85 -24.76 9.27
C HIS A 13 -6.64 -24.90 8.33
N ILE A 14 -6.07 -26.10 8.22
CA ILE A 14 -5.01 -26.45 7.30
C ILE A 14 -5.67 -27.25 6.19
N PHE A 15 -5.64 -26.71 4.97
CA PHE A 15 -6.10 -27.42 3.79
C PHE A 15 -5.08 -28.47 3.37
N GLU A 16 -5.52 -29.45 2.58
CA GLU A 16 -4.70 -30.58 2.15
C GLU A 16 -4.72 -30.76 0.63
N GLY A 17 -3.72 -31.46 0.11
CA GLY A 17 -3.58 -31.78 -1.31
C GLY A 17 -3.67 -30.55 -2.21
N LYS A 18 -4.45 -30.67 -3.29
CA LYS A 18 -4.56 -29.64 -4.32
C LYS A 18 -5.12 -28.30 -3.79
N ILE A 19 -6.00 -28.33 -2.78
CA ILE A 19 -6.55 -27.11 -2.19
C ILE A 19 -5.46 -26.31 -1.49
N ARG A 20 -4.54 -26.98 -0.78
CA ARG A 20 -3.37 -26.33 -0.15
C ARG A 20 -2.43 -25.72 -1.18
N GLU A 21 -2.23 -26.39 -2.32
CA GLU A 21 -1.40 -25.84 -3.40
C GLU A 21 -1.97 -24.52 -3.94
N TYR A 22 -3.29 -24.46 -4.15
CA TYR A 22 -3.95 -23.23 -4.60
C TYR A 22 -3.92 -22.13 -3.53
N GLU A 23 -4.12 -22.50 -2.26
CA GLU A 23 -3.98 -21.57 -1.14
C GLU A 23 -2.60 -20.90 -1.14
N LEU A 24 -1.52 -21.68 -1.24
CA LEU A 24 -0.15 -21.15 -1.29
C LEU A 24 0.08 -20.26 -2.52
N GLN A 25 -0.53 -20.57 -3.66
CA GLN A 25 -0.47 -19.69 -4.83
C GLN A 25 -1.17 -18.35 -4.59
N LEU A 26 -2.32 -18.33 -3.90
CA LEU A 26 -2.99 -17.09 -3.50
C LEU A 26 -2.17 -16.28 -2.48
N ILE A 27 -1.49 -16.96 -1.54
CA ILE A 27 -0.56 -16.30 -0.62
C ILE A 27 0.60 -15.66 -1.41
N ASN A 28 1.21 -16.39 -2.34
CA ASN A 28 2.31 -15.88 -3.16
C ASN A 28 1.89 -14.70 -4.04
N PHE A 29 0.67 -14.76 -4.59
CA PHE A 29 0.07 -13.63 -5.29
C PHE A 29 -0.01 -12.40 -4.38
N ALA A 30 -0.61 -12.53 -3.19
CA ALA A 30 -0.73 -11.42 -2.26
C ALA A 30 0.63 -10.89 -1.79
N LEU A 31 1.62 -11.77 -1.59
CA LEU A 31 2.99 -11.40 -1.24
C LEU A 31 3.68 -10.60 -2.33
N ALA A 32 3.54 -10.99 -3.59
CA ALA A 32 4.08 -10.23 -4.72
C ALA A 32 3.46 -8.82 -4.78
N ILE A 33 2.13 -8.71 -4.61
CA ILE A 33 1.47 -7.40 -4.50
C ILE A 33 1.97 -6.61 -3.29
N GLY A 34 2.11 -7.26 -2.13
CA GLY A 34 2.59 -6.67 -0.88
C GLY A 34 4.00 -6.12 -1.02
N GLU A 35 4.91 -6.88 -1.63
CA GLU A 35 6.29 -6.45 -1.89
C GLU A 35 6.34 -5.20 -2.76
N ARG A 36 5.57 -5.14 -3.85
CA ARG A 36 5.46 -3.92 -4.70
C ARG A 36 4.88 -2.72 -3.95
N ARG A 37 4.08 -2.97 -2.90
CA ARG A 37 3.59 -1.93 -1.99
C ARG A 37 4.60 -1.54 -0.93
N GLY A 38 5.72 -2.25 -0.77
CA GLY A 38 6.63 -2.10 0.37
C GLY A 38 6.02 -2.65 1.67
N GLN A 39 5.01 -3.51 1.59
CA GLN A 39 4.27 -4.05 2.71
C GLN A 39 5.07 -5.13 3.45
N SER A 40 4.94 -5.19 4.77
CA SER A 40 5.48 -6.26 5.62
C SER A 40 4.88 -7.60 5.19
N PRO A 41 5.73 -8.61 4.89
CA PRO A 41 5.26 -9.96 4.58
C PRO A 41 4.39 -10.56 5.67
N ILE A 42 4.58 -10.16 6.94
CA ILE A 42 3.77 -10.63 8.06
C ILE A 42 2.34 -10.12 7.92
N ILE A 43 2.15 -8.81 7.70
CA ILE A 43 0.81 -8.22 7.57
C ILE A 43 0.12 -8.81 6.34
N THR A 44 0.83 -8.91 5.22
CA THR A 44 0.28 -9.49 3.99
C THR A 44 -0.21 -10.92 4.22
N ASN A 45 0.63 -11.79 4.79
CA ASN A 45 0.22 -13.16 5.13
C ASN A 45 -1.01 -13.19 6.04
N LEU A 46 -1.02 -12.41 7.12
CA LEU A 46 -2.12 -12.40 8.06
C LEU A 46 -3.44 -11.95 7.42
N LEU A 47 -3.42 -10.87 6.63
CA LEU A 47 -4.60 -10.39 5.91
C LEU A 47 -5.08 -11.43 4.88
N THR A 48 -4.18 -12.05 4.13
CA THR A 48 -4.57 -13.04 3.11
C THR A 48 -5.12 -14.31 3.73
N TYR A 49 -4.54 -14.81 4.82
CA TYR A 49 -5.12 -15.95 5.53
C TYR A 49 -6.47 -15.61 6.15
N LEU A 50 -6.64 -14.41 6.73
CA LEU A 50 -7.95 -13.97 7.22
C LEU A 50 -8.98 -13.77 6.10
N LEU A 51 -8.54 -13.39 4.90
CA LEU A 51 -9.39 -13.32 3.71
C LEU A 51 -9.87 -14.72 3.28
N ILE A 52 -8.95 -15.67 3.19
CA ILE A 52 -9.25 -17.03 2.71
C ILE A 52 -10.08 -17.80 3.73
N HIS A 53 -9.70 -17.77 5.01
CA HIS A 53 -10.31 -18.59 6.06
C HIS A 53 -11.46 -17.90 6.80
N GLU A 54 -11.71 -16.62 6.52
CA GLU A 54 -12.69 -15.72 7.15
C GLU A 54 -12.45 -15.45 8.65
N GLN A 55 -12.20 -16.49 9.46
CA GLN A 55 -12.05 -16.40 10.92
C GLN A 55 -10.92 -17.31 11.41
N LEU A 56 -9.89 -16.74 12.03
CA LEU A 56 -8.75 -17.50 12.58
C LEU A 56 -8.39 -17.04 13.98
N THR A 57 -7.94 -17.96 14.83
CA THR A 57 -7.29 -17.66 16.11
C THR A 57 -5.79 -17.42 15.92
N GLN A 58 -5.11 -16.81 16.89
CA GLN A 58 -3.64 -16.63 16.85
C GLN A 58 -2.88 -17.96 16.72
N LYS A 59 -3.38 -19.04 17.36
CA LYS A 59 -2.77 -20.36 17.27
C LYS A 59 -2.85 -20.93 15.85
N GLN A 60 -3.99 -20.75 15.18
CA GLN A 60 -4.17 -21.18 13.79
C GLN A 60 -3.32 -20.35 12.83
N LEU A 61 -3.26 -19.02 13.03
CA LEU A 61 -2.37 -18.14 12.26
C LEU A 61 -0.90 -18.56 12.41
N LYS A 62 -0.46 -18.95 13.62
CA LYS A 62 0.90 -19.49 13.82
C LYS A 62 1.13 -20.76 13.02
N GLN A 63 0.15 -21.68 13.00
CA GLN A 63 0.28 -22.93 12.25
C GLN A 63 0.33 -22.68 10.73
N LEU A 64 -0.43 -21.71 10.23
CA LEU A 64 -0.46 -21.37 8.81
C LEU A 64 0.79 -20.61 8.34
N THR A 65 1.27 -19.66 9.15
CA THR A 65 2.33 -18.72 8.75
C THR A 65 3.73 -19.10 9.25
N GLY A 66 3.83 -19.90 10.30
CA GLY A 66 5.09 -20.17 11.01
C GLY A 66 5.59 -19.02 11.89
N PHE A 67 4.93 -17.86 11.91
CA PHE A 67 5.36 -16.72 12.73
C PHE A 67 5.16 -16.96 14.23
N SER A 68 5.94 -16.27 15.05
CA SER A 68 5.79 -16.31 16.51
C SER A 68 4.44 -15.71 16.95
N ILE A 69 3.89 -16.18 18.09
CA ILE A 69 2.66 -15.60 18.65
C ILE A 69 2.85 -14.12 18.99
N GLY A 70 4.03 -13.71 19.49
CA GLY A 70 4.32 -12.32 19.78
C GLY A 70 4.27 -11.43 18.54
N SER A 71 4.88 -11.89 17.44
CA SER A 71 4.83 -11.20 16.14
C SER A 71 3.39 -11.10 15.62
N ILE A 72 2.63 -12.20 15.67
CA ILE A 72 1.22 -12.23 15.25
C ILE A 72 0.39 -11.25 16.09
N SER A 73 0.53 -11.30 17.43
CA SER A 73 -0.23 -10.44 18.35
C SER A 73 0.05 -8.96 18.12
N THR A 74 1.30 -8.60 17.90
CA THR A 74 1.71 -7.22 17.59
C THR A 74 1.02 -6.71 16.33
N HIS A 75 1.09 -7.48 15.24
CA HIS A 75 0.51 -7.07 13.96
C HIS A 75 -1.03 -7.10 13.97
N LEU A 76 -1.67 -8.07 14.65
CA LEU A 76 -3.13 -8.07 14.85
C LEU A 76 -3.59 -6.84 15.64
N THR A 77 -2.83 -6.40 16.65
CA THR A 77 -3.14 -5.20 17.42
C THR A 77 -3.08 -3.95 16.54
N ALA A 78 -2.02 -3.80 15.73
CA ALA A 78 -1.90 -2.72 14.76
C ALA A 78 -3.01 -2.74 13.70
N MET A 79 -3.38 -3.92 13.18
CA MET A 79 -4.48 -4.06 12.23
C MET A 79 -5.84 -3.69 12.84
N MET A 80 -6.07 -4.02 14.12
CA MET A 80 -7.30 -3.65 14.84
C MET A 80 -7.37 -2.14 15.10
N SER A 81 -6.29 -1.50 15.53
CA SER A 81 -6.28 -0.05 15.81
C SER A 81 -6.59 0.78 14.57
N MET A 82 -6.31 0.24 13.38
CA MET A 82 -6.62 0.87 12.09
C MET A 82 -7.95 0.41 11.48
N GLY A 83 -8.67 -0.49 12.16
CA GLY A 83 -9.99 -0.95 11.72
C GLY A 83 -9.99 -1.92 10.53
N PHE A 84 -8.86 -2.56 10.22
CA PHE A 84 -8.80 -3.57 9.15
C PHE A 84 -9.45 -4.89 9.57
N ILE A 85 -9.32 -5.24 10.85
CA ILE A 85 -9.81 -6.49 11.42
C ILE A 85 -10.54 -6.23 12.72
N ASP A 86 -11.46 -7.13 13.06
CA ASP A 86 -12.10 -7.20 14.37
C ASP A 86 -11.74 -8.53 15.05
N LYS A 87 -11.96 -8.61 16.37
CA LYS A 87 -11.83 -9.84 17.14
C LYS A 87 -13.12 -10.18 17.87
N ARG A 88 -13.40 -11.47 18.02
CA ARG A 88 -14.54 -11.99 18.80
C ARG A 88 -14.06 -13.02 19.81
N PHE A 89 -14.50 -12.86 21.05
CA PHE A 89 -14.24 -13.82 22.11
C PHE A 89 -14.99 -15.13 21.84
N ILE A 90 -14.32 -16.26 22.05
CA ILE A 90 -14.93 -17.60 21.95
C ILE A 90 -15.44 -17.98 23.36
N PRO A 91 -16.77 -18.05 23.59
CA PRO A 91 -17.33 -18.35 24.91
C PRO A 91 -16.78 -19.66 25.50
N GLY A 92 -16.48 -19.65 26.80
CA GLY A 92 -15.94 -20.81 27.51
C GLY A 92 -14.46 -21.09 27.25
N THR A 93 -13.73 -20.17 26.61
CA THR A 93 -12.28 -20.26 26.39
C THR A 93 -11.57 -18.97 26.80
N HIS A 94 -10.24 -18.93 26.76
CA HIS A 94 -9.46 -17.68 26.85
C HIS A 94 -8.96 -17.20 25.47
N THR A 95 -9.65 -17.60 24.39
CA THR A 95 -9.21 -17.38 23.00
C THR A 95 -10.15 -16.43 22.25
N ASN A 96 -9.57 -15.65 21.33
CA ASN A 96 -10.31 -14.82 20.38
C ASN A 96 -10.13 -15.35 18.95
N THR A 97 -11.19 -15.26 18.14
CA THR A 97 -11.07 -15.30 16.67
C THR A 97 -10.90 -13.90 16.12
N TYR A 98 -10.21 -13.79 15.00
CA TYR A 98 -9.95 -12.56 14.25
C TYR A 98 -10.54 -12.72 12.85
N PHE A 99 -11.06 -11.63 12.28
CA PHE A 99 -11.67 -11.63 10.95
C PHE A 99 -11.55 -10.25 10.30
N LEU A 100 -11.56 -10.21 8.97
CA LEU A 100 -11.53 -8.94 8.23
C LEU A 100 -12.82 -8.16 8.45
N LYS A 101 -12.70 -6.86 8.70
CA LYS A 101 -13.83 -5.93 8.76
C LYS A 101 -14.22 -5.41 7.37
N ILE A 102 -13.27 -5.47 6.43
CA ILE A 102 -13.46 -4.98 5.07
C ILE A 102 -14.23 -6.02 4.27
N ASP A 103 -15.41 -5.62 3.80
CA ASP A 103 -16.13 -6.35 2.77
C ASP A 103 -15.45 -6.06 1.42
N LEU A 104 -14.65 -7.00 0.95
CA LEU A 104 -14.08 -7.00 -0.40
C LEU A 104 -15.07 -7.55 -1.44
N GLY A 105 -16.32 -7.77 -1.07
CA GLY A 105 -17.36 -8.30 -1.93
C GLY A 105 -17.59 -7.49 -3.21
N PRO A 106 -18.48 -7.97 -4.07
CA PRO A 106 -18.66 -7.43 -5.42
C PRO A 106 -19.15 -5.98 -5.46
N ASN A 107 -19.66 -5.47 -4.34
CA ASN A 107 -20.09 -4.09 -4.21
C ASN A 107 -18.93 -3.27 -3.62
N LEU A 108 -18.10 -2.70 -4.49
CA LEU A 108 -16.94 -1.87 -4.12
C LEU A 108 -17.28 -0.60 -3.34
N SER A 109 -18.55 -0.36 -2.97
CA SER A 109 -19.00 0.78 -2.18
C SER A 109 -18.22 0.95 -0.87
N ASN A 110 -17.97 -0.14 -0.13
CA ASN A 110 -17.21 -0.07 1.12
C ASN A 110 -15.74 0.28 0.87
N LEU A 111 -15.11 -0.32 -0.14
CA LEU A 111 -13.75 0.02 -0.55
C LEU A 111 -13.66 1.49 -1.00
N LYS A 112 -14.61 1.95 -1.82
CA LYS A 112 -14.69 3.36 -2.25
C LYS A 112 -14.82 4.30 -1.05
N LYS A 113 -15.75 4.02 -0.14
CA LYS A 113 -15.98 4.85 1.06
C LYS A 113 -14.71 4.93 1.92
N MET A 114 -14.05 3.80 2.15
CA MET A 114 -12.81 3.74 2.91
C MET A 114 -11.68 4.53 2.21
N SER A 115 -11.47 4.30 0.91
CA SER A 115 -10.47 5.02 0.12
C SER A 115 -10.70 6.53 0.11
N LEU A 116 -11.94 6.98 -0.09
CA LEU A 116 -12.30 8.41 -0.04
C LEU A 116 -12.10 8.99 1.36
N SER A 117 -12.40 8.23 2.43
CA SER A 117 -12.15 8.67 3.79
C SER A 117 -10.66 8.93 4.04
N TYR A 118 -9.78 8.03 3.58
CA TYR A 118 -8.32 8.23 3.72
C TYR A 118 -7.81 9.38 2.87
N LEU A 119 -8.32 9.55 1.65
CA LEU A 119 -7.97 10.69 0.79
C LEU A 119 -8.40 12.02 1.43
N ASN A 120 -9.59 12.07 2.03
CA ASN A 120 -10.07 13.26 2.73
C ASN A 120 -9.23 13.55 3.99
N GLN A 121 -8.85 12.53 4.76
CA GLN A 121 -7.95 12.72 5.90
C GLN A 121 -6.62 13.33 5.47
N ALA A 122 -6.03 12.85 4.36
CA ALA A 122 -4.80 13.42 3.81
C ALA A 122 -4.98 14.86 3.33
N ARG A 123 -6.11 15.19 2.68
CA ARG A 123 -6.42 16.55 2.25
C ARG A 123 -6.53 17.51 3.44
N GLU A 124 -7.26 17.13 4.49
CA GLU A 124 -7.42 17.97 5.68
C GLU A 124 -6.09 18.18 6.41
N PHE A 125 -5.26 17.13 6.49
CA PHE A 125 -3.92 17.23 7.04
C PHE A 125 -3.05 18.24 6.26
N LEU A 126 -2.97 18.10 4.93
CA LEU A 126 -2.17 19.01 4.09
C LEU A 126 -2.68 20.44 4.15
N LYS A 127 -4.01 20.63 4.18
CA LYS A 127 -4.64 21.94 4.31
C LYS A 127 -4.21 22.61 5.63
N SER A 128 -4.31 21.89 6.74
CA SER A 128 -3.86 22.37 8.05
C SER A 128 -2.38 22.75 8.04
N LYS A 129 -1.50 21.92 7.47
CA LYS A 129 -0.08 22.22 7.38
C LYS A 129 0.23 23.39 6.45
N ARG A 130 -0.56 23.60 5.39
CA ARG A 130 -0.44 24.78 4.51
C ARG A 130 -0.81 26.06 5.25
N GLU A 131 -1.82 26.01 6.13
CA GLU A 131 -2.16 27.14 7.01
C GLU A 131 -1.01 27.46 7.97
N ASP A 132 -0.31 26.46 8.50
CA ASP A 132 0.89 26.67 9.33
C ASP A 132 2.04 27.32 8.53
N LEU A 133 2.31 26.86 7.30
CA LEU A 133 3.32 27.45 6.42
C LEU A 133 3.00 28.92 6.06
N ASN A 134 1.72 29.24 5.82
CA ASN A 134 1.29 30.59 5.50
C ASN A 134 1.53 31.59 6.65
N LYS A 135 1.52 31.13 7.92
CA LYS A 135 1.83 31.99 9.08
C LYS A 135 3.30 32.45 9.13
N ILE A 136 4.18 31.75 8.41
CA ILE A 136 5.62 31.99 8.42
C ILE A 136 6.17 32.39 7.04
N ILE A 137 5.29 32.58 6.05
CA ILE A 137 5.67 32.84 4.65
C ILE A 137 6.51 34.11 4.48
N ASP A 138 6.16 35.18 5.19
CA ASP A 138 6.83 36.48 5.13
C ASP A 138 8.25 36.44 5.72
N LYS A 139 8.57 35.40 6.51
CA LYS A 139 9.90 35.22 7.10
C LYS A 139 10.91 34.63 6.12
N LYS A 140 10.50 34.20 4.91
CA LYS A 140 11.37 33.61 3.86
C LYS A 140 12.33 32.54 4.40
N LYS A 141 11.82 31.65 5.25
CA LYS A 141 12.61 30.61 5.91
C LYS A 141 13.23 29.66 4.90
N GLU A 142 14.44 29.20 5.20
CA GLU A 142 15.11 28.19 4.39
C GLU A 142 14.32 26.88 4.38
N GLY A 143 14.05 26.34 3.18
CA GLY A 143 13.26 25.13 2.95
C GLY A 143 11.76 25.35 2.71
N LEU A 144 11.25 26.57 2.92
CA LEU A 144 9.82 26.89 2.76
C LEU A 144 9.31 26.61 1.33
N GLU A 145 9.99 27.15 0.31
CA GLU A 145 9.60 26.97 -1.08
C GLU A 145 9.64 25.49 -1.49
N THR A 146 10.68 24.77 -1.05
CA THR A 146 10.80 23.33 -1.26
C THR A 146 9.59 22.59 -0.71
N ILE A 147 9.21 22.79 0.56
CA ILE A 147 8.04 22.12 1.16
C ILE A 147 6.74 22.50 0.43
N LEU A 148 6.54 23.78 0.10
CA LEU A 148 5.33 24.24 -0.60
C LEU A 148 5.18 23.60 -1.98
N ASN A 149 6.27 23.46 -2.73
CA ASN A 149 6.25 22.79 -4.02
C ASN A 149 5.88 21.31 -3.87
N ARG A 150 6.42 20.64 -2.84
CA ARG A 150 6.07 19.25 -2.53
C ARG A 150 4.62 19.08 -2.12
N PHE A 151 4.02 20.06 -1.43
CA PHE A 151 2.59 20.04 -1.10
C PHE A 151 1.72 20.09 -2.35
N ASN A 152 2.06 20.98 -3.30
CA ASN A 152 1.35 21.08 -4.56
C ASN A 152 1.40 19.73 -5.32
N GLU A 153 2.55 19.05 -5.32
CA GLU A 153 2.65 17.72 -5.93
C GLU A 153 1.79 16.66 -5.22
N ILE A 154 1.81 16.62 -3.89
CA ILE A 154 0.97 15.67 -3.13
C ILE A 154 -0.52 15.95 -3.39
N GLU A 155 -0.95 17.21 -3.45
CA GLU A 155 -2.33 17.59 -3.77
C GLU A 155 -2.75 17.07 -5.15
N VAL A 156 -1.87 17.14 -6.15
CA VAL A 156 -2.11 16.56 -7.47
C VAL A 156 -2.36 15.05 -7.38
N VAL A 157 -1.55 14.32 -6.59
CA VAL A 157 -1.75 12.87 -6.35
C VAL A 157 -3.12 12.61 -5.73
N LEU A 158 -3.49 13.35 -4.69
CA LEU A 158 -4.78 13.18 -4.01
C LEU A 158 -5.97 13.50 -4.92
N GLN A 159 -5.82 14.43 -5.87
CA GLN A 159 -6.84 14.72 -6.86
C GLN A 159 -6.98 13.58 -7.89
N ILE A 160 -5.85 13.07 -8.40
CA ILE A 160 -5.83 11.91 -9.31
C ILE A 160 -6.48 10.70 -8.64
N TYR A 161 -6.04 10.35 -7.44
CA TYR A 161 -6.57 9.18 -6.72
C TYR A 161 -8.04 9.32 -6.36
N ALA A 162 -8.53 10.51 -5.98
CA ALA A 162 -9.96 10.70 -5.74
C ALA A 162 -10.79 10.46 -7.00
N LYS A 163 -10.38 11.01 -8.14
CA LYS A 163 -11.08 10.77 -9.41
C LYS A 163 -11.08 9.28 -9.78
N LEU A 164 -9.94 8.60 -9.66
CA LEU A 164 -9.85 7.16 -9.92
C LEU A 164 -10.75 6.34 -8.98
N VAL A 165 -10.79 6.69 -7.69
CA VAL A 165 -11.65 6.04 -6.70
C VAL A 165 -13.13 6.32 -6.96
N GLU A 166 -13.48 7.51 -7.42
CA GLU A 166 -14.85 7.87 -7.80
C GLU A 166 -15.35 7.01 -8.97
N MET A 167 -14.46 6.77 -9.94
CA MET A 167 -14.70 5.96 -11.15
C MET A 167 -14.69 4.45 -10.90
N LEU A 168 -14.30 3.95 -9.72
CA LEU A 168 -14.33 2.51 -9.39
C LEU A 168 -15.71 1.85 -9.56
N ILE A 169 -16.79 2.63 -9.60
CA ILE A 169 -18.16 2.14 -9.81
C ILE A 169 -18.49 2.04 -11.32
N ASN A 170 -17.90 2.90 -12.14
CA ASN A 170 -18.13 2.98 -13.59
C ASN A 170 -16.84 2.64 -14.33
N VAL A 171 -16.63 1.34 -14.54
CA VAL A 171 -15.38 0.78 -15.06
C VAL A 171 -15.00 1.35 -16.44
N ASP A 172 -15.97 1.75 -17.26
CA ASP A 172 -15.74 2.33 -18.59
C ASP A 172 -15.18 3.76 -18.52
N ASP A 173 -15.60 4.57 -17.53
CA ASP A 173 -15.14 5.96 -17.35
C ASP A 173 -13.63 6.04 -17.05
N ILE A 174 -13.05 4.96 -16.49
CA ILE A 174 -11.63 4.89 -16.14
C ILE A 174 -10.73 4.91 -17.38
N LYS A 175 -11.16 4.28 -18.49
CA LYS A 175 -10.33 4.12 -19.69
C LYS A 175 -10.07 5.45 -20.40
N ASP A 176 -11.06 6.34 -20.36
CA ASP A 176 -10.97 7.65 -20.98
C ASP A 176 -10.38 8.71 -20.05
N PHE A 177 -10.03 8.34 -18.82
CA PHE A 177 -9.47 9.26 -17.85
C PHE A 177 -8.21 9.94 -18.42
N ASP A 178 -8.24 11.25 -18.35
CA ASP A 178 -7.13 12.11 -18.69
C ASP A 178 -7.01 13.20 -17.64
N TYR A 179 -5.79 13.53 -17.27
CA TYR A 179 -5.50 14.53 -16.25
C TYR A 179 -4.50 15.52 -16.83
N ASP A 180 -4.96 16.76 -17.03
CA ASP A 180 -4.10 17.84 -17.49
C ASP A 180 -3.17 18.28 -16.35
N LEU A 181 -1.88 18.05 -16.54
CA LEU A 181 -0.85 18.28 -15.53
C LEU A 181 -0.17 19.62 -15.79
N LYS A 182 -0.37 20.57 -14.88
CA LYS A 182 0.50 21.74 -14.78
C LYS A 182 1.72 21.37 -13.97
N TYR A 183 2.76 20.87 -14.63
CA TYR A 183 4.04 20.61 -13.99
C TYR A 183 4.78 21.93 -13.78
N HIS A 184 5.24 22.18 -12.55
CA HIS A 184 6.07 23.31 -12.22
C HIS A 184 7.53 22.84 -12.12
N LYS A 185 8.37 23.30 -13.06
CA LYS A 185 9.82 23.05 -13.03
C LYS A 185 10.39 23.82 -11.85
N ASP A 186 10.97 23.09 -10.91
CA ASP A 186 11.29 23.62 -9.60
C ASP A 186 12.75 24.12 -9.54
N PRO A 187 13.00 25.43 -9.28
CA PRO A 187 14.31 26.02 -9.49
C PRO A 187 15.27 25.89 -8.30
N TYR A 188 14.83 25.56 -7.07
CA TYR A 188 15.72 25.55 -5.90
C TYR A 188 15.35 24.52 -4.82
N TYR A 189 16.34 23.72 -4.41
CA TYR A 189 16.21 22.76 -3.32
C TYR A 189 17.36 22.89 -2.34
N THR A 190 17.03 23.00 -1.06
CA THR A 190 17.99 22.96 0.04
C THR A 190 17.83 21.66 0.84
N THR A 191 18.95 21.19 1.39
CA THR A 191 18.97 20.06 2.33
C THR A 191 19.02 20.52 3.78
N GLU A 192 19.03 21.83 4.04
CA GLU A 192 19.00 22.41 5.37
C GLU A 192 17.68 23.15 5.54
N PHE A 193 16.92 22.83 6.59
CA PHE A 193 15.63 23.46 6.87
C PHE A 193 15.78 24.31 8.13
N ASP A 194 15.18 25.50 8.10
CA ASP A 194 14.99 26.30 9.32
C ASP A 194 14.24 25.47 10.38
N PRO A 195 14.53 25.61 11.68
CA PRO A 195 13.87 24.84 12.73
C PRO A 195 12.33 24.90 12.69
N GLU A 196 11.73 26.03 12.30
CA GLU A 196 10.27 26.14 12.16
C GLU A 196 9.75 25.27 11.00
N ILE A 197 10.51 25.18 9.89
CA ILE A 197 10.18 24.31 8.75
C ILE A 197 10.43 22.84 9.10
N LYS A 198 11.44 22.55 9.91
CA LYS A 198 11.75 21.19 10.38
C LYS A 198 10.59 20.58 11.18
N ILE A 199 9.91 21.36 12.02
CA ILE A 199 8.71 20.90 12.75
C ILE A 199 7.62 20.42 11.78
N ILE A 200 7.39 21.17 10.69
CA ILE A 200 6.40 20.81 9.67
C ILE A 200 6.85 19.56 8.89
N GLU A 201 8.15 19.44 8.60
CA GLU A 201 8.72 18.22 8.03
C GLU A 201 8.49 17.01 8.94
N ASP A 202 8.72 17.14 10.25
CA ASP A 202 8.55 16.04 11.19
C ASP A 202 7.09 15.57 11.24
N ASP A 203 6.14 16.50 11.24
CA ASP A 203 4.70 16.19 11.14
C ASP A 203 4.37 15.44 9.83
N LEU A 204 4.99 15.83 8.72
CA LEU A 204 4.81 15.15 7.42
C LEU A 204 5.37 13.74 7.45
N VAL A 205 6.58 13.57 7.98
CA VAL A 205 7.23 12.27 8.12
C VAL A 205 6.40 11.35 9.00
N GLU A 206 5.89 11.84 10.13
CA GLU A 206 4.99 11.10 11.00
C GLU A 206 3.70 10.71 10.25
N PHE A 207 3.08 11.67 9.55
CA PHE A 207 1.87 11.42 8.77
C PHE A 207 2.08 10.34 7.71
N PHE A 208 3.14 10.43 6.91
CA PHE A 208 3.44 9.45 5.87
C PHE A 208 3.85 8.08 6.43
N THR A 209 4.38 8.03 7.65
CA THR A 209 4.80 6.78 8.29
C THR A 209 3.61 6.02 8.89
N TYR A 210 2.67 6.73 9.52
CA TYR A 210 1.63 6.10 10.34
C TYR A 210 0.19 6.22 9.81
N THR A 211 -0.05 6.96 8.73
CA THR A 211 -1.41 7.08 8.17
C THR A 211 -1.85 5.77 7.52
N PRO A 212 -3.14 5.36 7.65
CA PRO A 212 -3.65 4.10 7.09
C PRO A 212 -3.45 3.92 5.58
N MET A 213 -3.33 5.01 4.81
CA MET A 213 -2.98 4.96 3.37
C MET A 213 -1.61 4.31 3.12
N PHE A 214 -0.71 4.40 4.09
CA PHE A 214 0.62 3.79 4.09
C PHE A 214 0.67 2.55 4.99
N PHE A 215 -0.48 2.07 5.47
CA PHE A 215 -0.53 0.94 6.39
C PHE A 215 0.16 -0.29 5.83
N GLY A 216 0.91 -0.91 6.72
CA GLY A 216 1.59 -2.15 6.48
C GLY A 216 2.86 -2.00 5.68
N LYS A 217 3.17 -0.80 5.15
CA LYS A 217 4.53 -0.52 4.69
C LYS A 217 5.52 -0.72 5.83
N GLN A 218 6.73 -1.17 5.48
CA GLN A 218 7.81 -1.22 6.45
C GLN A 218 8.07 0.21 6.96
N GLU A 219 8.10 0.39 8.28
CA GLU A 219 8.28 1.71 8.91
C GLU A 219 9.51 2.45 8.34
N LEU A 220 10.61 1.72 8.18
CA LEU A 220 11.86 2.24 7.59
C LEU A 220 11.67 2.71 6.14
N PHE A 221 10.93 1.95 5.34
CA PHE A 221 10.63 2.34 3.96
C PHE A 221 9.84 3.65 3.93
N SER A 222 8.78 3.75 4.74
CA SER A 222 7.91 4.93 4.78
C SER A 222 8.68 6.16 5.28
N GLU A 223 9.51 6.01 6.31
CA GLU A 223 10.33 7.09 6.85
C GLU A 223 11.33 7.63 5.80
N VAL A 224 12.09 6.74 5.15
CA VAL A 224 13.05 7.13 4.09
C VAL A 224 12.33 7.75 2.89
N PHE A 225 11.20 7.17 2.49
CA PHE A 225 10.37 7.70 1.40
C PHE A 225 9.83 9.11 1.73
N ALA A 226 9.36 9.34 2.96
CA ALA A 226 8.88 10.65 3.40
C ALA A 226 9.96 11.72 3.35
N TYR A 227 11.21 11.40 3.72
CA TYR A 227 12.31 12.35 3.58
C TYR A 227 12.63 12.70 2.12
N PHE A 228 12.51 11.75 1.18
CA PHE A 228 12.63 12.09 -0.24
C PHE A 228 11.47 12.95 -0.76
N ILE A 229 10.26 12.72 -0.23
CA ILE A 229 9.10 13.59 -0.51
C ILE A 229 9.44 15.02 -0.09
N THR A 230 9.94 15.24 1.12
CA THR A 230 10.17 16.59 1.65
C THR A 230 11.43 17.26 1.11
N ARG A 231 12.54 16.53 0.92
CA ARG A 231 13.87 17.13 0.63
C ARG A 231 14.37 16.96 -0.80
N LYS A 232 13.70 16.14 -1.62
CA LYS A 232 14.08 15.81 -3.01
C LYS A 232 15.42 15.13 -3.22
N LYS A 233 16.52 15.77 -2.84
CA LYS A 233 17.90 15.32 -2.99
C LYS A 233 18.46 14.93 -1.64
N LEU A 234 18.90 13.69 -1.50
CA LEU A 234 19.49 13.19 -0.27
C LEU A 234 20.65 12.26 -0.58
N SER A 235 21.68 12.33 0.24
CA SER A 235 22.70 11.30 0.34
C SER A 235 22.37 10.28 1.43
N GLN A 236 23.09 9.16 1.44
CA GLN A 236 23.01 8.19 2.54
C GLN A 236 23.39 8.83 3.89
N LYS A 237 24.36 9.75 3.92
CA LYS A 237 24.73 10.47 5.15
C LYS A 237 23.62 11.39 5.62
N ASN A 238 22.94 12.10 4.72
CA ASN A 238 21.80 12.94 5.09
C ASN A 238 20.71 12.09 5.74
N LEU A 239 20.33 10.98 5.11
CA LEU A 239 19.31 10.07 5.63
C LEU A 239 19.69 9.50 7.01
N ARG A 240 20.95 9.12 7.22
CA ARG A 240 21.43 8.66 8.54
C ARG A 240 21.29 9.74 9.61
N LYS A 241 21.60 11.00 9.27
CA LYS A 241 21.45 12.13 10.20
C LYS A 241 19.98 12.39 10.55
N LEU A 242 19.08 12.23 9.57
CA LEU A 242 17.66 12.51 9.71
C LEU A 242 16.89 11.41 10.46
N THR A 243 17.23 10.15 10.21
CA THR A 243 16.50 8.97 10.73
C THR A 243 17.18 8.33 11.94
N GLY A 244 18.47 8.59 12.17
CA GLY A 244 19.28 7.85 13.15
C GLY A 244 19.57 6.40 12.77
N LEU A 245 19.17 5.94 11.58
CA LEU A 245 19.34 4.57 11.15
C LEU A 245 20.80 4.23 10.78
N SER A 246 21.13 2.94 10.86
CA SER A 246 22.41 2.42 10.40
C SER A 246 22.57 2.56 8.88
N ALA A 247 23.82 2.64 8.40
CA ALA A 247 24.11 2.70 6.97
C ALA A 247 23.52 1.51 6.19
N GLY A 248 23.58 0.29 6.75
CA GLY A 248 23.03 -0.91 6.11
C GLY A 248 21.53 -0.82 5.86
N LYS A 249 20.74 -0.41 6.87
CA LYS A 249 19.29 -0.20 6.74
C LYS A 249 18.96 0.87 5.70
N ILE A 250 19.64 2.01 5.73
CA ILE A 250 19.43 3.06 4.72
C ILE A 250 19.76 2.55 3.31
N SER A 251 20.84 1.78 3.16
CA SER A 251 21.22 1.22 1.85
C SER A 251 20.15 0.29 1.30
N GLN A 252 19.53 -0.52 2.16
CA GLN A 252 18.45 -1.41 1.77
C GLN A 252 17.23 -0.61 1.25
N GLU A 253 16.79 0.41 1.99
CA GLU A 253 15.64 1.22 1.55
C GLU A 253 15.93 2.07 0.32
N ILE A 254 17.15 2.59 0.16
CA ILE A 254 17.57 3.28 -1.06
C ILE A 254 17.48 2.34 -2.26
N ASN A 255 17.98 1.10 -2.13
CA ASN A 255 17.91 0.11 -3.20
C ASN A 255 16.46 -0.20 -3.58
N ASN A 256 15.58 -0.38 -2.59
CA ASN A 256 14.14 -0.57 -2.82
C ASN A 256 13.53 0.61 -3.61
N LEU A 257 13.83 1.85 -3.22
CA LEU A 257 13.33 3.05 -3.90
C LEU A 257 13.90 3.19 -5.33
N LEU A 258 15.15 2.78 -5.57
CA LEU A 258 15.77 2.75 -6.90
C LEU A 258 15.11 1.70 -7.80
N GLU A 259 14.88 0.49 -7.30
CA GLU A 259 14.22 -0.61 -8.03
C GLU A 259 12.78 -0.25 -8.41
N LEU A 260 12.07 0.50 -7.56
CA LEU A 260 10.75 1.02 -7.85
C LEU A 260 10.77 2.24 -8.80
N GLY A 261 11.96 2.77 -9.13
CA GLY A 261 12.14 3.94 -9.99
C GLY A 261 11.65 5.25 -9.36
N ILE A 262 11.49 5.29 -8.04
CA ILE A 262 11.02 6.44 -7.25
C ILE A 262 12.12 7.50 -7.15
N ILE A 263 13.36 7.04 -6.97
CA ILE A 263 14.55 7.90 -6.95
C ILE A 263 15.54 7.46 -8.03
N ARG A 264 16.49 8.33 -8.35
CA ARG A 264 17.64 8.02 -9.22
C ARG A 264 18.93 8.60 -8.65
N ILE A 265 20.06 8.04 -9.05
CA ILE A 265 21.38 8.60 -8.77
C ILE A 265 21.60 9.78 -9.72
N VAL A 266 21.91 10.96 -9.18
CA VAL A 266 22.13 12.18 -9.98
C VAL A 266 23.55 12.71 -9.91
N GLU A 267 24.27 12.40 -8.83
CA GLU A 267 25.62 12.90 -8.63
C GLU A 267 26.44 11.91 -7.79
N LYS A 268 27.75 11.93 -8.01
CA LYS A 268 28.74 11.34 -7.13
C LYS A 268 29.67 12.46 -6.69
N SER A 269 29.65 12.79 -5.41
CA SER A 269 30.55 13.79 -4.83
C SER A 269 32.01 13.38 -5.01
N GLU A 270 32.93 14.34 -4.87
CA GLU A 270 34.38 14.11 -4.93
C GLU A 270 34.86 13.05 -3.92
N LYS A 271 34.15 12.91 -2.78
CA LYS A 271 34.44 11.91 -1.74
C LYS A 271 33.82 10.54 -2.03
N GLY A 272 33.21 10.36 -3.19
CA GLY A 272 32.57 9.13 -3.63
C GLY A 272 31.16 8.91 -3.08
N GLU A 273 30.62 9.85 -2.30
CA GLU A 273 29.24 9.78 -1.79
C GLU A 273 28.23 10.03 -2.91
N LEU A 274 27.26 9.12 -3.05
CA LEU A 274 26.19 9.22 -4.03
C LEU A 274 25.05 10.13 -3.54
N ILE A 275 24.53 10.96 -4.44
CA ILE A 275 23.34 11.77 -4.22
C ILE A 275 22.19 11.19 -5.02
N TYR A 276 21.09 10.95 -4.33
CA TYR A 276 19.86 10.41 -4.88
C TYR A 276 18.81 11.51 -4.99
N GLN A 277 17.96 11.46 -6.01
CA GLN A 277 16.94 12.47 -6.29
C GLN A 277 15.58 11.84 -6.59
N MET A 278 14.52 12.36 -5.96
CA MET A 278 13.12 12.16 -6.34
C MET A 278 12.65 13.31 -7.25
N ASP A 279 12.60 13.10 -8.55
CA ASP A 279 12.27 14.18 -9.51
C ASP A 279 10.90 14.81 -9.26
N SER A 280 9.90 13.96 -9.00
CA SER A 280 8.53 14.37 -8.68
C SER A 280 7.89 13.39 -7.69
N VAL A 281 7.23 13.94 -6.68
CA VAL A 281 6.39 13.18 -5.75
C VAL A 281 5.23 12.55 -6.52
N SER A 282 4.56 13.33 -7.38
CA SER A 282 3.43 12.84 -8.17
C SER A 282 3.81 11.66 -9.05
N LEU A 283 4.93 11.76 -9.77
CA LEU A 283 5.40 10.67 -10.60
C LEU A 283 5.77 9.44 -9.77
N SER A 284 6.36 9.65 -8.59
CA SER A 284 6.73 8.56 -7.68
C SER A 284 5.51 7.75 -7.23
N PHE A 285 4.43 8.43 -6.83
CA PHE A 285 3.17 7.76 -6.47
C PHE A 285 2.56 7.02 -7.66
N LEU A 286 2.59 7.60 -8.86
CA LEU A 286 2.10 6.93 -10.09
C LEU A 286 2.94 5.70 -10.44
N LYS A 287 4.27 5.75 -10.30
CA LYS A 287 5.16 4.60 -10.49
C LYS A 287 4.88 3.49 -9.49
N ILE A 288 4.68 3.82 -8.22
CA ILE A 288 4.26 2.85 -7.20
C ILE A 288 2.94 2.18 -7.61
N SER A 289 1.92 2.97 -7.95
CA SER A 289 0.62 2.45 -8.41
C SER A 289 0.76 1.56 -9.64
N TYR A 290 1.53 1.99 -10.63
CA TYR A 290 1.80 1.24 -11.86
C TYR A 290 2.44 -0.12 -11.55
N ASN A 291 3.48 -0.15 -10.73
CA ASN A 291 4.19 -1.37 -10.35
C ASN A 291 3.31 -2.35 -9.55
N ILE A 292 2.39 -1.83 -8.72
CA ILE A 292 1.42 -2.67 -8.01
C ILE A 292 0.41 -3.27 -8.99
N LEU A 293 -0.14 -2.45 -9.87
CA LEU A 293 -1.20 -2.85 -10.80
C LEU A 293 -0.66 -3.81 -11.88
N SER A 294 0.58 -3.63 -12.34
CA SER A 294 1.22 -4.54 -13.30
C SER A 294 1.33 -5.96 -12.74
N GLU A 295 1.61 -6.10 -11.44
CA GLU A 295 1.67 -7.40 -10.79
C GLU A 295 0.29 -8.09 -10.74
N TYR A 296 -0.81 -7.35 -10.55
CA TYR A 296 -2.17 -7.91 -10.71
C TYR A 296 -2.39 -8.49 -12.12
N ILE A 297 -1.92 -7.78 -13.16
CA ILE A 297 -2.05 -8.23 -14.55
C ILE A 297 -1.23 -9.49 -14.80
N VAL A 298 0.01 -9.55 -14.31
CA VAL A 298 0.87 -10.75 -14.42
C VAL A 298 0.18 -11.98 -13.81
N TRP A 299 -0.51 -11.80 -12.68
CA TRP A 299 -1.18 -12.90 -11.98
C TRP A 299 -2.54 -13.29 -12.55
N LYS A 300 -3.19 -12.45 -13.37
CA LYS A 300 -4.49 -12.74 -14.00
C LYS A 300 -4.53 -14.13 -14.64
N ASN A 301 -3.52 -14.46 -15.45
CA ASN A 301 -3.47 -15.74 -16.17
C ASN A 301 -3.30 -16.93 -15.21
N LYS A 302 -2.51 -16.76 -14.14
CA LYS A 302 -2.32 -17.81 -13.12
C LYS A 302 -3.61 -18.05 -12.34
N LEU A 303 -4.31 -16.98 -11.93
CA LEU A 303 -5.61 -17.07 -11.27
C LEU A 303 -6.67 -17.71 -12.18
N GLY A 304 -6.66 -17.37 -13.48
CA GLY A 304 -7.54 -17.99 -14.47
C GLY A 304 -7.31 -19.50 -14.60
N LYS A 305 -6.05 -19.95 -14.62
CA LYS A 305 -5.71 -21.38 -14.62
C LYS A 305 -6.23 -22.09 -13.37
N ILE A 306 -6.01 -21.52 -12.18
CA ILE A 306 -6.52 -22.08 -10.92
C ILE A 306 -8.06 -22.22 -10.99
N HIS A 307 -8.76 -21.18 -11.46
CA HIS A 307 -10.21 -21.22 -11.61
C HIS A 307 -10.68 -22.31 -12.58
N SER A 308 -10.05 -22.42 -13.75
CA SER A 308 -10.35 -23.48 -14.72
C SER A 308 -10.13 -24.87 -14.13
N GLU A 309 -9.03 -25.09 -13.42
CA GLU A 309 -8.74 -26.38 -12.76
C GLU A 309 -9.76 -26.71 -11.65
N LEU A 310 -10.19 -25.70 -10.88
CA LEU A 310 -11.24 -25.85 -9.87
C LEU A 310 -12.59 -26.23 -10.48
N GLU A 311 -12.97 -25.64 -11.61
CA GLU A 311 -14.21 -25.95 -12.33
C GLU A 311 -14.16 -27.34 -12.98
N SER A 312 -13.09 -27.65 -13.72
CA SER A 312 -12.96 -28.93 -14.41
C SER A 312 -12.92 -30.13 -13.46
N ASN A 313 -12.46 -29.94 -12.22
CA ASN A 313 -12.36 -30.99 -11.21
C ASN A 313 -13.33 -30.78 -10.03
N LYS A 314 -14.37 -29.96 -10.21
CA LYS A 314 -15.28 -29.50 -9.13
C LYS A 314 -15.87 -30.63 -8.31
N GLU A 315 -16.33 -31.70 -8.96
CA GLU A 315 -16.98 -32.83 -8.28
C GLU A 315 -16.03 -33.61 -7.36
N GLN A 316 -14.74 -33.68 -7.70
CA GLN A 316 -13.71 -34.28 -6.87
C GLN A 316 -13.27 -33.32 -5.77
N LEU A 317 -12.97 -32.07 -6.13
CA LEU A 317 -12.37 -31.09 -5.24
C LEU A 317 -13.35 -30.55 -4.19
N LYS A 318 -14.66 -30.48 -4.47
CA LYS A 318 -15.67 -30.03 -3.49
C LYS A 318 -15.77 -30.91 -2.24
N LYS A 319 -15.22 -32.12 -2.30
CA LYS A 319 -15.14 -33.05 -1.16
C LYS A 319 -13.95 -32.73 -0.24
N LEU A 320 -12.99 -31.93 -0.71
CA LEU A 320 -11.82 -31.53 0.05
C LEU A 320 -12.16 -30.31 0.91
N ASN A 321 -11.60 -30.30 2.12
CA ASN A 321 -11.70 -29.16 3.03
C ASN A 321 -11.02 -27.91 2.42
N GLY A 322 -11.65 -26.75 2.53
CA GLY A 322 -11.17 -25.48 1.98
C GLY A 322 -11.57 -25.18 0.52
N PHE A 323 -12.28 -26.10 -0.16
CA PHE A 323 -12.65 -25.89 -1.56
C PHE A 323 -13.46 -24.59 -1.75
N ASN A 324 -14.48 -24.36 -0.91
CA ASN A 324 -15.35 -23.19 -1.06
C ASN A 324 -14.59 -21.88 -0.81
N GLU A 325 -13.71 -21.88 0.19
CA GLU A 325 -12.86 -20.77 0.59
C GLU A 325 -11.92 -20.36 -0.55
N ILE A 326 -11.22 -21.33 -1.14
CA ILE A 326 -10.33 -21.10 -2.27
C ILE A 326 -11.11 -20.69 -3.52
N TYR A 327 -12.18 -21.42 -3.84
CA TYR A 327 -13.01 -21.12 -5.00
C TYR A 327 -13.62 -19.71 -4.92
N HIS A 328 -14.09 -19.31 -3.73
CA HIS A 328 -14.59 -17.96 -3.49
C HIS A 328 -13.48 -16.91 -3.64
N SER A 329 -12.31 -17.14 -3.04
CA SER A 329 -11.17 -16.21 -3.10
C SER A 329 -10.67 -16.00 -4.53
N VAL A 330 -10.54 -17.08 -5.32
CA VAL A 330 -10.14 -17.01 -6.73
C VAL A 330 -11.17 -16.22 -7.54
N ASN A 331 -12.46 -16.50 -7.36
CA ASN A 331 -13.52 -15.77 -8.04
C ASN A 331 -13.55 -14.29 -7.67
N LEU A 332 -13.34 -13.97 -6.40
CA LEU A 332 -13.22 -12.60 -5.94
C LEU A 332 -12.08 -11.88 -6.69
N PHE A 333 -10.89 -12.46 -6.72
CA PHE A 333 -9.74 -11.84 -7.40
C PHE A 333 -9.95 -11.71 -8.92
N LEU A 334 -10.54 -12.71 -9.56
CA LEU A 334 -10.87 -12.63 -10.99
C LEU A 334 -11.92 -11.55 -11.27
N LYS A 335 -12.91 -11.37 -10.38
CA LYS A 335 -13.95 -10.35 -10.54
C LYS A 335 -13.41 -8.92 -10.44
N ILE A 336 -12.41 -8.68 -9.58
CA ILE A 336 -11.81 -7.34 -9.42
C ILE A 336 -10.70 -7.07 -10.44
N THR A 337 -10.13 -8.10 -11.07
CA THR A 337 -9.04 -7.95 -12.06
C THR A 337 -9.34 -6.95 -13.19
N PRO A 338 -10.51 -6.96 -13.86
CA PRO A 338 -10.81 -5.98 -14.91
C PRO A 338 -10.73 -4.52 -14.45
N ILE A 339 -11.04 -4.27 -13.18
CA ILE A 339 -10.99 -2.94 -12.58
C ILE A 339 -9.53 -2.52 -12.43
N TYR A 340 -8.67 -3.42 -11.93
CA TYR A 340 -7.23 -3.16 -11.85
C TYR A 340 -6.56 -3.01 -13.22
N GLU A 341 -7.02 -3.73 -14.26
CA GLU A 341 -6.56 -3.54 -15.63
C GLU A 341 -6.88 -2.13 -16.15
N ASN A 342 -8.11 -1.65 -15.95
CA ASN A 342 -8.45 -0.29 -16.38
C ASN A 342 -7.67 0.77 -15.60
N LEU A 343 -7.52 0.59 -14.28
CA LEU A 343 -6.69 1.48 -13.47
C LEU A 343 -5.23 1.47 -13.94
N TYR A 344 -4.70 0.31 -14.32
CA TYR A 344 -3.33 0.19 -14.84
C TYR A 344 -3.15 1.07 -16.07
N TYR A 345 -4.03 0.98 -17.06
CA TYR A 345 -3.92 1.77 -18.30
C TYR A 345 -4.11 3.27 -18.03
N ALA A 346 -5.04 3.64 -17.15
CA ALA A 346 -5.23 5.05 -16.76
C ALA A 346 -3.97 5.62 -16.08
N ILE A 347 -3.39 4.88 -15.13
CA ILE A 347 -2.16 5.27 -14.44
C ILE A 347 -0.98 5.32 -15.41
N GLU A 348 -0.83 4.34 -16.31
CA GLU A 348 0.23 4.28 -17.32
C GLU A 348 0.18 5.51 -18.24
N LYS A 349 -1.01 5.87 -18.74
CA LYS A 349 -1.22 7.06 -19.58
C LYS A 349 -0.77 8.34 -18.87
N ILE A 350 -1.20 8.56 -17.62
CA ILE A 350 -0.84 9.76 -16.84
C ILE A 350 0.66 9.77 -16.51
N LYS A 351 1.21 8.62 -16.10
CA LYS A 351 2.64 8.44 -15.79
C LYS A 351 3.51 8.82 -17.00
N ASN A 352 3.20 8.30 -18.19
CA ASN A 352 3.99 8.54 -19.40
C ASN A 352 3.94 10.02 -19.82
N LYS A 353 2.77 10.67 -19.68
CA LYS A 353 2.65 12.13 -19.91
C LYS A 353 3.53 12.92 -18.95
N MET A 354 3.51 12.57 -17.67
CA MET A 354 4.32 13.22 -16.64
C MET A 354 5.82 13.00 -16.89
N GLU A 355 6.24 11.78 -17.24
CA GLU A 355 7.64 11.47 -17.61
C GLU A 355 8.11 12.30 -18.80
N SER A 356 7.26 12.45 -19.83
CA SER A 356 7.56 13.26 -21.02
C SER A 356 7.71 14.75 -20.69
N SER A 357 6.98 15.25 -19.69
CA SER A 357 7.08 16.65 -19.25
C SER A 357 8.35 16.96 -18.45
N LEU A 358 9.04 15.94 -17.91
CA LEU A 358 10.27 16.09 -17.13
C LEU A 358 11.53 16.12 -18.00
N THR A 359 11.47 15.61 -19.23
CA THR A 359 12.59 15.53 -20.17
C THR A 359 12.75 16.76 -21.07
N ILE A 360 11.79 17.69 -21.04
CA ILE A 360 11.81 19.01 -21.72
C ILE A 360 12.28 20.06 -20.71
#